data_AF-A0A519I4Z2-F1
#
_entry.id   AF-A0A519I4Z2-F1
#
_cell.length_a   1.000
_cell.length_b   1.000
_cell.length_c   1.000
_cell.angle_alpha   90.00
_cell.angle_beta   90.00
_cell.angle_gamma   90.00
#
_symmetry.space_group_name_H-M   'P 1'
#
loop_
_entity.id
_entity.type
_entity.pdbx_description
1 polymer ?
#
loop_
_entity_poly.entity_id
_entity_poly.type
_entity_poly.pdbx_seq_one_letter_code
_entity_poly.pdbx_strand_id
1 'polypeptide(L)'
;MNAPLPEHIRKALETVTLDDKYSLDSGRAFMSGVQALVRLPMLQRQRDAMQGLNTAGFISGYRGSPLGTYDQSLWAAKKHLAANNIVFQPGVNEELGATAVWGTQQLDLYPQSKKFDGVFGIWYGKGPGVDRCSDVFKHANMAGTAKHGGVIAIAGDDHISKSSTAAHQSDHIFKACGTPVFFPSSVQEILDMGLHAFAMSRFSGVWSGMKTIQEVVESSSSINIDPDRVKIVMPEDFVMPPGGLHIRWPDAPLEQEARLMDYKWYAALAYVRANKLNYNVIEGNNDRFGIIASGKAYNDTRQALVDLGLDDDTCRQLGIRVHKVNVVWPLEATITRHFAQGLQEILVVEEKRQVIEYQLKEELYNWRSDVRPHVLGKFDEPEGDATGGEWSMPNPSQNWLLRAKADLTPAIIAKAIAKRLKKLGVSSDIIARMDSRIAVIEASERAMTELKVDTGERAPWFCSGCPHNTSTRVPEGSRAVAGIGCHYMANWMPDRKTSTFTQMGGEGVTWVGQAPFTTDQHVFANLGDGTYFHSGLLAIRQSIAAGTSITYKVLYNDAVAMTGGQQVGERPEGHSVLQIMNSLKS
;
A
#
# COMPACT_ATOMS: atom_id res chain seq x y z
N MET A 1 -20.32 -17.60 32.72
CA MET A 1 -19.67 -16.48 33.45
C MET A 1 -20.62 -15.31 33.42
N ASN A 2 -21.34 -15.06 34.52
CA ASN A 2 -22.36 -13.99 34.63
C ASN A 2 -22.02 -13.02 35.77
N ALA A 3 -20.74 -12.65 35.93
CA ALA A 3 -20.41 -11.55 36.83
C ALA A 3 -20.88 -10.23 36.20
N PRO A 4 -21.63 -9.37 36.92
CA PRO A 4 -22.02 -8.06 36.41
C PRO A 4 -20.76 -7.24 36.09
N LEU A 5 -20.77 -6.57 34.94
CA LEU A 5 -19.67 -5.72 34.50
C LEU A 5 -19.42 -4.62 35.56
N PRO A 6 -18.15 -4.27 35.84
CA PRO A 6 -17.82 -3.12 36.68
C PRO A 6 -18.58 -1.87 36.21
N GLU A 7 -19.09 -1.07 37.14
CA GLU A 7 -19.97 0.08 36.85
C GLU A 7 -19.36 1.08 35.85
N HIS A 8 -18.03 1.26 35.87
CA HIS A 8 -17.33 2.11 34.90
C HIS A 8 -17.37 1.53 33.46
N ILE A 9 -17.32 0.20 33.31
CA ILE A 9 -17.47 -0.47 32.01
C ILE A 9 -18.93 -0.39 31.56
N ARG A 10 -19.88 -0.56 32.48
CA ARG A 10 -21.31 -0.46 32.15
C ARG A 10 -21.68 0.94 31.66
N LYS A 11 -21.25 1.99 32.38
CA LYS A 11 -21.44 3.38 31.94
C LYS A 11 -20.74 3.66 30.61
N ALA A 12 -19.51 3.19 30.43
CA ALA A 12 -18.81 3.35 29.16
C ALA A 12 -19.62 2.74 28.01
N LEU A 13 -20.12 1.51 28.16
CA LEU A 13 -20.99 0.82 27.18
C LEU A 13 -22.33 1.54 26.95
N GLU A 14 -22.94 2.10 28.00
CA GLU A 14 -24.19 2.88 27.90
C GLU A 14 -23.99 4.22 27.16
N THR A 15 -22.77 4.77 27.15
CA THR A 15 -22.43 6.04 26.49
C THR A 15 -21.73 5.89 25.14
N VAL A 16 -21.46 4.66 24.67
CA VAL A 16 -20.77 4.45 23.39
C VAL A 16 -21.60 5.00 22.24
N THR A 17 -20.99 5.82 21.40
CA THR A 17 -21.59 6.31 20.15
C THR A 17 -20.79 5.86 18.92
N LEU A 18 -21.42 5.85 17.74
CA LEU A 18 -20.70 5.59 16.49
C LEU A 18 -19.67 6.68 16.17
N ASP A 19 -19.78 7.86 16.76
CA ASP A 19 -18.85 8.98 16.55
C ASP A 19 -17.64 8.90 17.49
N ASP A 20 -17.61 7.98 18.46
CA ASP A 20 -16.50 7.79 19.40
C ASP A 20 -15.17 7.54 18.68
N LYS A 21 -15.22 6.87 17.52
CA LYS A 21 -14.04 6.66 16.64
C LYS A 21 -13.35 7.95 16.19
N TYR A 22 -14.05 9.08 16.20
CA TYR A 22 -13.53 10.40 15.80
C TYR A 22 -13.54 11.43 16.94
N SER A 23 -14.38 11.25 17.95
CA SER A 23 -14.61 12.25 19.02
C SER A 23 -13.91 11.93 20.33
N LEU A 24 -13.57 10.67 20.62
CA LEU A 24 -12.83 10.33 21.84
C LEU A 24 -11.42 10.92 21.79
N ASP A 25 -10.97 11.53 22.88
CA ASP A 25 -9.63 12.11 22.98
C ASP A 25 -8.55 11.07 23.32
N SER A 26 -8.95 9.97 23.97
CA SER A 26 -8.09 8.90 24.49
C SER A 26 -8.91 7.62 24.74
N GLY A 27 -8.25 6.48 24.92
CA GLY A 27 -8.84 5.20 25.28
C GLY A 27 -8.92 4.22 24.12
N ARG A 28 -9.95 3.37 24.11
CA ARG A 28 -10.19 2.38 23.05
C ARG A 28 -11.41 2.73 22.22
N ALA A 29 -11.30 2.59 20.90
CA ALA A 29 -12.39 2.76 19.97
C ALA A 29 -12.42 1.60 18.96
N PHE A 30 -13.62 1.14 18.61
CA PHE A 30 -13.82 0.15 17.55
C PHE A 30 -13.89 0.86 16.20
N MET A 31 -12.99 0.51 15.28
CA MET A 31 -12.98 1.12 13.95
C MET A 31 -12.36 0.21 12.89
N SER A 32 -12.69 0.50 11.63
CA SER A 32 -12.04 -0.10 10.46
C SER A 32 -10.69 0.55 10.15
N GLY A 33 -9.87 -0.09 9.31
CA GLY A 33 -8.62 0.52 8.85
C GLY A 33 -8.82 1.82 8.06
N VAL A 34 -9.87 1.93 7.24
CA VAL A 34 -10.24 3.20 6.59
C VAL A 34 -10.57 4.29 7.62
N GLN A 35 -11.28 3.95 8.69
CA GLN A 35 -11.60 4.90 9.76
C GLN A 35 -10.35 5.28 10.57
N ALA A 36 -9.41 4.34 10.77
CA ALA A 36 -8.11 4.65 11.36
C ALA A 36 -7.32 5.65 10.50
N LEU A 37 -7.37 5.54 9.17
CA LEU A 37 -6.78 6.54 8.27
C LEU A 37 -7.41 7.93 8.41
N VAL A 38 -8.74 8.01 8.62
CA VAL A 38 -9.43 9.29 8.91
C VAL A 38 -8.99 9.85 10.27
N ARG A 39 -8.79 8.99 11.26
CA ARG A 39 -8.41 9.38 12.64
C ARG A 39 -6.95 9.81 12.76
N LEU A 40 -6.04 9.18 12.01
CA LEU A 40 -4.60 9.45 12.03
C LEU A 40 -4.22 10.94 11.95
N PRO A 41 -4.72 11.75 10.99
CA PRO A 41 -4.37 13.17 10.92
C PRO A 41 -4.88 13.98 12.12
N MET A 42 -5.99 13.57 12.75
CA MET A 42 -6.49 14.21 13.98
C MET A 42 -5.53 13.92 15.16
N LEU A 43 -5.04 12.68 15.27
CA LEU A 43 -4.05 12.31 16.28
C LEU A 43 -2.72 13.06 16.09
N GLN A 44 -2.28 13.23 14.84
CA GLN A 44 -1.09 14.04 14.55
C GLN A 44 -1.29 15.50 15.00
N ARG A 45 -2.45 16.10 14.70
CA ARG A 45 -2.78 17.46 15.14
C ARG A 45 -2.80 17.60 16.66
N GLN A 46 -3.38 16.62 17.36
CA GLN A 46 -3.45 16.60 18.82
C GLN A 46 -2.05 16.56 19.42
N ARG A 47 -1.17 15.70 18.90
CA ARG A 47 0.24 15.62 19.34
C ARG A 47 1.01 16.90 19.10
N ASP A 48 0.81 17.53 17.94
CA ASP A 48 1.44 18.82 17.63
C ASP A 48 0.97 19.90 18.62
N ALA A 49 -0.33 19.93 18.97
CA ALA A 49 -0.86 20.85 19.97
C ALA A 49 -0.22 20.64 21.35
N MET A 50 -0.03 19.39 21.76
CA MET A 50 0.63 19.03 23.03
C MET A 50 2.10 19.49 23.06
N GLN A 51 2.72 19.70 21.90
CA GLN A 51 4.07 20.24 21.76
C GLN A 51 4.09 21.76 21.54
N GLY A 52 2.94 22.43 21.62
CA GLY A 52 2.80 23.88 21.42
C GLY A 52 2.83 24.33 19.96
N LEU A 53 2.69 23.41 19.00
CA LEU A 53 2.66 23.73 17.57
C LEU A 53 1.21 23.96 17.11
N ASN A 54 1.01 25.02 16.32
CA ASN A 54 -0.23 25.29 15.59
C ASN A 54 -0.11 24.78 14.15
N THR A 55 -0.25 23.47 13.97
CA THR A 55 -0.24 22.83 12.65
C THR A 55 -1.64 22.69 12.04
N ALA A 56 -1.66 22.37 10.75
CA ALA A 56 -2.85 21.99 9.99
C ALA A 56 -2.59 20.72 9.18
N GLY A 57 -3.65 20.10 8.65
CA GLY A 57 -3.55 18.91 7.81
C GLY A 57 -4.14 19.13 6.42
N PHE A 58 -3.56 18.50 5.41
CA PHE A 58 -4.13 18.47 4.07
C PHE A 58 -4.15 17.05 3.51
N ILE A 59 -5.30 16.63 2.99
CA ILE A 59 -5.53 15.29 2.47
C ILE A 59 -6.02 15.42 1.03
N SER A 60 -5.37 14.72 0.11
CA SER A 60 -5.73 14.71 -1.31
C SER A 60 -5.26 13.42 -1.97
N GLY A 61 -5.88 13.04 -3.07
CA GLY A 61 -5.65 11.74 -3.70
C GLY A 61 -6.80 11.36 -4.60
N TYR A 62 -6.77 10.13 -5.13
CA TYR A 62 -7.86 9.61 -5.93
C TYR A 62 -8.30 8.24 -5.41
N ARG A 63 -9.62 8.09 -5.25
CA ARG A 63 -10.25 6.88 -4.74
C ARG A 63 -9.99 5.67 -5.63
N GLY A 64 -9.78 4.53 -4.97
CA GLY A 64 -9.70 3.22 -5.63
C GLY A 64 -9.52 2.13 -4.59
N SER A 65 -10.13 0.96 -4.83
CA SER A 65 -10.01 -0.19 -3.92
C SER A 65 -8.54 -0.58 -3.67
N PRO A 66 -8.13 -0.88 -2.43
CA PRO A 66 -8.97 -1.08 -1.24
C PRO A 66 -9.32 0.21 -0.46
N LEU A 67 -8.90 1.38 -0.94
CA LEU A 67 -9.20 2.70 -0.35
C LEU A 67 -10.44 3.36 -0.96
N GLY A 68 -11.32 2.59 -1.61
CA GLY A 68 -12.46 3.13 -2.37
C GLY A 68 -13.45 3.93 -1.51
N THR A 69 -13.60 3.59 -0.23
CA THR A 69 -14.52 4.25 0.70
C THR A 69 -13.88 5.37 1.53
N TYR A 70 -12.61 5.69 1.27
CA TYR A 70 -11.88 6.67 2.08
C TYR A 70 -12.44 8.09 1.92
N ASP A 71 -12.69 8.55 0.68
CA ASP A 71 -13.34 9.84 0.40
C ASP A 71 -14.66 10.00 1.16
N GLN A 72 -15.52 8.98 1.10
CA GLN A 72 -16.82 8.97 1.78
C GLN A 72 -16.66 9.10 3.30
N SER A 73 -15.66 8.41 3.86
CA SER A 73 -15.36 8.46 5.29
C SER A 73 -14.82 9.82 5.71
N LEU A 74 -13.98 10.46 4.88
CA LEU A 74 -13.46 11.82 5.10
C LEU A 74 -14.58 12.87 5.00
N TRP A 75 -15.47 12.77 4.00
CA TRP A 75 -16.63 13.65 3.88
C TRP A 75 -17.59 13.51 5.08
N ALA A 76 -17.85 12.28 5.51
CA ALA A 76 -18.66 12.02 6.70
C ALA A 76 -18.02 12.64 7.97
N ALA A 77 -16.69 12.60 8.07
CA ALA A 77 -15.94 13.17 9.20
C ALA A 77 -15.58 14.66 9.04
N LYS A 78 -16.11 15.37 8.02
CA LYS A 78 -15.72 16.76 7.67
C LYS A 78 -15.73 17.72 8.85
N LYS A 79 -16.73 17.62 9.74
CA LYS A 79 -16.81 18.48 10.95
C LYS A 79 -15.66 18.23 11.92
N HIS A 80 -15.30 16.97 12.15
CA HIS A 80 -14.19 16.59 13.03
C HIS A 80 -12.84 16.98 12.43
N LEU A 81 -12.67 16.83 11.11
CA LEU A 81 -11.48 17.27 10.39
C LEU A 81 -11.31 18.79 10.49
N ALA A 82 -12.37 19.56 10.23
CA ALA A 82 -12.35 21.01 10.30
C ALA A 82 -12.01 21.53 11.71
N ALA A 83 -12.54 20.89 12.76
CA ALA A 83 -12.21 21.22 14.15
C ALA A 83 -10.71 21.04 14.48
N ASN A 84 -9.99 20.24 13.69
CA ASN A 84 -8.56 19.96 13.81
C ASN A 84 -7.71 20.69 12.76
N ASN A 85 -8.24 21.71 12.07
CA ASN A 85 -7.58 22.39 10.96
C ASN A 85 -7.16 21.46 9.80
N ILE A 86 -7.92 20.40 9.56
CA ILE A 86 -7.65 19.44 8.47
C ILE A 86 -8.59 19.69 7.30
N VAL A 87 -8.00 19.88 6.12
CA VAL A 87 -8.72 20.06 4.86
C VAL A 87 -8.59 18.79 4.03
N PHE A 88 -9.72 18.26 3.59
CA PHE A 88 -9.77 17.20 2.58
C PHE A 88 -10.25 17.81 1.26
N GLN A 89 -9.45 17.61 0.22
CA GLN A 89 -9.71 18.03 -1.15
C GLN A 89 -9.28 16.89 -2.09
N PRO A 90 -10.19 16.01 -2.56
CA PRO A 90 -9.85 14.98 -3.53
C PRO A 90 -9.23 15.59 -4.80
N GLY A 91 -8.28 14.85 -5.36
CA GLY A 91 -7.66 15.17 -6.64
C GLY A 91 -8.57 14.80 -7.81
N VAL A 92 -8.37 15.48 -8.94
CA VAL A 92 -8.98 15.06 -10.22
C VAL A 92 -8.43 13.71 -10.66
N ASN A 93 -7.13 13.50 -10.45
CA ASN A 93 -6.43 12.23 -10.56
C ASN A 93 -5.37 12.15 -9.45
N GLU A 94 -4.67 11.03 -9.38
CA GLU A 94 -3.67 10.77 -8.35
C GLU A 94 -2.51 11.76 -8.38
N GLU A 95 -2.01 12.08 -9.57
CA GLU A 95 -0.85 12.96 -9.79
C GLU A 95 -1.14 14.38 -9.34
N LEU A 96 -2.26 14.97 -9.78
CA LEU A 96 -2.70 16.30 -9.34
C LEU A 96 -3.01 16.31 -7.84
N GLY A 97 -3.51 15.20 -7.30
CA GLY A 97 -3.68 15.02 -5.86
C GLY A 97 -2.36 15.12 -5.10
N ALA A 98 -1.32 14.41 -5.56
CA ALA A 98 0.02 14.46 -5.01
C ALA A 98 0.65 15.85 -5.17
N THR A 99 0.47 16.51 -6.32
CA THR A 99 0.96 17.87 -6.56
C THR A 99 0.34 18.88 -5.60
N ALA A 100 -0.96 18.74 -5.29
CA ALA A 100 -1.61 19.57 -4.29
C ALA A 100 -1.01 19.36 -2.88
N VAL A 101 -0.73 18.10 -2.50
CA VAL A 101 -0.03 17.80 -1.23
C VAL A 101 1.37 18.41 -1.22
N TRP A 102 2.14 18.28 -2.31
CA TRP A 102 3.46 18.89 -2.43
C TRP A 102 3.42 20.42 -2.27
N GLY A 103 2.41 21.07 -2.85
CA GLY A 103 2.19 22.52 -2.68
C GLY A 103 2.08 22.96 -1.22
N THR A 104 1.50 22.13 -0.35
CA THR A 104 1.40 22.46 1.10
C THR A 104 2.76 22.51 1.79
N GLN A 105 3.75 21.78 1.28
CA GLN A 105 5.10 21.78 1.83
C GLN A 105 5.87 23.05 1.45
N GLN A 106 5.42 23.79 0.44
CA GLN A 106 6.10 25.00 -0.04
C GLN A 106 5.76 26.25 0.80
N LEU A 107 4.86 26.16 1.78
CA LEU A 107 4.42 27.32 2.57
C LEU A 107 5.55 27.94 3.40
N ASP A 108 6.56 27.15 3.81
CA ASP A 108 7.74 27.67 4.51
C ASP A 108 8.65 28.53 3.61
N LEU A 109 8.48 28.47 2.28
CA LEU A 109 9.15 29.37 1.34
C LEU A 109 8.55 30.79 1.35
N TYR A 110 7.35 30.95 1.93
CA TYR A 110 6.61 32.21 2.00
C TYR A 110 6.17 32.52 3.45
N PRO A 111 7.11 32.71 4.39
CA PRO A 111 6.81 32.78 5.82
C PRO A 111 5.88 33.95 6.22
N GLN A 112 5.83 35.02 5.44
CA GLN A 112 4.97 36.18 5.67
C GLN A 112 3.48 35.91 5.43
N SER A 113 3.14 34.88 4.66
CA SER A 113 1.76 34.57 4.26
C SER A 113 1.25 33.24 4.82
N LYS A 114 2.11 32.47 5.51
CA LYS A 114 1.69 31.21 6.14
C LYS A 114 0.83 31.46 7.39
N LYS A 115 -0.20 30.63 7.55
CA LYS A 115 -1.16 30.71 8.68
C LYS A 115 -0.84 29.74 9.83
N PHE A 116 -0.05 28.71 9.56
CA PHE A 116 0.24 27.60 10.46
C PHE A 116 1.75 27.36 10.50
N ASP A 117 2.23 26.72 11.58
CA ASP A 117 3.65 26.41 11.76
C ASP A 117 4.15 25.39 10.73
N GLY A 118 3.25 24.51 10.28
CA GLY A 118 3.43 23.56 9.19
C GLY A 118 2.11 22.89 8.81
N VAL A 119 2.07 22.30 7.62
CA VAL A 119 0.92 21.54 7.12
C VAL A 119 1.35 20.12 6.85
N PHE A 120 0.88 19.15 7.65
CA PHE A 120 1.16 17.75 7.38
C PHE A 120 0.24 17.22 6.28
N GLY A 121 0.79 16.39 5.40
CA GLY A 121 0.12 15.95 4.18
C GLY A 121 -0.20 14.45 4.18
N ILE A 122 -1.37 14.09 3.68
CA ILE A 122 -1.68 12.71 3.30
C ILE A 122 -2.04 12.69 1.82
N TRP A 123 -1.24 11.99 1.03
CA TRP A 123 -1.62 11.53 -0.30
C TRP A 123 -2.20 10.12 -0.20
N TYR A 124 -3.20 9.78 -1.01
CA TYR A 124 -3.68 8.40 -1.14
C TYR A 124 -4.02 8.05 -2.60
N GLY A 125 -3.81 6.78 -2.94
CA GLY A 125 -4.16 6.24 -4.24
C GLY A 125 -4.10 4.72 -4.26
N LYS A 126 -4.75 4.12 -5.26
CA LYS A 126 -4.57 2.70 -5.56
C LYS A 126 -3.18 2.48 -6.15
N GLY A 127 -2.69 1.24 -6.11
CA GLY A 127 -1.43 0.80 -6.73
C GLY A 127 -1.03 1.51 -8.04
N PRO A 128 -1.80 1.39 -9.15
CA PRO A 128 -1.45 2.06 -10.42
C PRO A 128 -1.41 3.60 -10.33
N GLY A 129 -2.10 4.17 -9.35
CA GLY A 129 -2.00 5.58 -9.01
C GLY A 129 -0.62 5.97 -8.51
N VAL A 130 0.05 5.09 -7.77
CA VAL A 130 1.45 5.23 -7.34
C VAL A 130 2.37 5.26 -8.57
N ASP A 131 2.19 4.35 -9.53
CA ASP A 131 2.97 4.32 -10.78
C ASP A 131 2.91 5.69 -11.48
N ARG A 132 1.70 6.23 -11.64
CA ARG A 132 1.44 7.52 -12.28
C ARG A 132 2.06 8.71 -11.55
N CYS A 133 2.20 8.64 -10.22
CA CYS A 133 2.70 9.74 -9.40
C CYS A 133 4.23 9.78 -9.25
N SER A 134 4.96 8.87 -9.90
CA SER A 134 6.42 8.76 -9.73
C SER A 134 7.17 10.07 -9.94
N ASP A 135 6.72 10.90 -10.89
CA ASP A 135 7.35 12.19 -11.20
C ASP A 135 7.24 13.19 -10.04
N VAL A 136 6.01 13.46 -9.59
CA VAL A 136 5.76 14.37 -8.45
C VAL A 136 6.38 13.86 -7.15
N PHE A 137 6.42 12.54 -6.93
CA PHE A 137 7.13 11.98 -5.76
C PHE A 137 8.63 12.26 -5.80
N LYS A 138 9.27 12.13 -6.96
CA LYS A 138 10.70 12.46 -7.11
C LYS A 138 10.95 13.94 -6.88
N HIS A 139 10.15 14.82 -7.48
CA HIS A 139 10.22 16.26 -7.24
C HIS A 139 10.08 16.61 -5.76
N ALA A 140 9.10 16.01 -5.09
CA ALA A 140 8.84 16.27 -3.68
C ALA A 140 9.99 15.78 -2.77
N ASN A 141 10.58 14.62 -3.04
CA ASN A 141 11.71 14.09 -2.25
C ASN A 141 13.02 14.84 -2.50
N MET A 142 13.29 15.22 -3.76
CA MET A 142 14.46 16.06 -4.10
C MET A 142 14.38 17.41 -3.38
N ALA A 143 13.25 18.12 -3.51
CA ALA A 143 13.03 19.41 -2.86
C ALA A 143 13.02 19.26 -1.33
N GLY A 144 12.15 18.41 -0.82
CA GLY A 144 11.98 18.07 0.59
C GLY A 144 10.63 18.48 1.18
N THR A 145 10.36 18.06 2.41
CA THR A 145 9.19 18.48 3.19
C THR A 145 9.45 19.77 3.98
N ALA A 146 8.37 20.43 4.40
CA ALA A 146 8.44 21.52 5.40
C ALA A 146 8.82 20.96 6.78
N LYS A 147 9.49 21.76 7.62
CA LYS A 147 10.01 21.31 8.92
C LYS A 147 8.94 20.72 9.83
N HIS A 148 7.76 21.36 9.86
CA HIS A 148 6.59 20.91 10.65
C HIS A 148 5.45 20.40 9.75
N GLY A 149 5.71 20.20 8.46
CA GLY A 149 4.77 19.56 7.54
C GLY A 149 4.86 18.05 7.69
N GLY A 150 5.71 17.41 6.88
CA GLY A 150 5.81 15.96 6.79
C GLY A 150 4.65 15.37 6.01
N VAL A 151 4.91 14.32 5.23
CA VAL A 151 3.93 13.75 4.30
C VAL A 151 3.92 12.23 4.35
N ILE A 152 2.72 11.66 4.32
CA ILE A 152 2.49 10.23 4.11
C ILE A 152 1.85 10.01 2.73
N ALA A 153 2.44 9.14 1.91
CA ALA A 153 1.87 8.64 0.67
C ALA A 153 1.30 7.24 0.88
N ILE A 154 -0.02 7.12 0.97
CA ILE A 154 -0.72 5.86 1.22
C ILE A 154 -1.03 5.15 -0.09
N ALA A 155 -0.47 3.97 -0.28
CA ALA A 155 -0.79 3.08 -1.39
C ALA A 155 -1.79 2.02 -0.97
N GLY A 156 -2.90 1.91 -1.69
CA GLY A 156 -3.84 0.79 -1.62
C GLY A 156 -3.46 -0.30 -2.62
N ASP A 157 -2.76 -1.34 -2.17
CA ASP A 157 -2.34 -2.46 -3.00
C ASP A 157 -3.39 -3.59 -3.03
N ASP A 158 -3.64 -4.12 -4.23
CA ASP A 158 -4.48 -5.29 -4.49
C ASP A 158 -3.59 -6.40 -5.05
N HIS A 159 -3.11 -7.29 -4.18
CA HIS A 159 -2.13 -8.33 -4.54
C HIS A 159 -2.70 -9.41 -5.46
N ILE A 160 -4.01 -9.63 -5.44
CA ILE A 160 -4.69 -10.69 -6.21
C ILE A 160 -5.53 -10.14 -7.38
N SER A 161 -5.55 -8.82 -7.57
CA SER A 161 -6.32 -8.14 -8.61
C SER A 161 -7.83 -8.35 -8.50
N LYS A 162 -8.38 -8.49 -7.29
CA LYS A 162 -9.82 -8.75 -7.05
C LYS A 162 -10.72 -7.67 -7.66
N SER A 163 -10.22 -6.43 -7.68
CA SER A 163 -10.94 -5.24 -8.15
C SER A 163 -10.11 -4.41 -9.13
N SER A 164 -9.10 -5.03 -9.74
CA SER A 164 -8.07 -4.37 -10.53
C SER A 164 -7.87 -5.09 -11.86
N THR A 165 -7.32 -4.40 -12.85
CA THR A 165 -6.84 -5.03 -14.09
C THR A 165 -5.42 -5.56 -13.99
N ALA A 166 -4.68 -5.15 -12.96
CA ALA A 166 -3.36 -5.66 -12.65
C ALA A 166 -3.23 -5.92 -11.15
N ALA A 167 -2.65 -7.06 -10.79
CA ALA A 167 -2.19 -7.32 -9.44
C ALA A 167 -1.02 -6.39 -9.13
N HIS A 168 -1.08 -5.61 -8.04
CA HIS A 168 -0.13 -4.52 -7.80
C HIS A 168 0.81 -4.74 -6.60
N GLN A 169 1.93 -4.02 -6.56
CA GLN A 169 2.89 -3.91 -5.45
C GLN A 169 3.62 -2.56 -5.54
N SER A 170 3.33 -1.64 -4.62
CA SER A 170 3.76 -0.25 -4.69
C SER A 170 5.15 0.03 -4.10
N ASP A 171 5.65 -0.84 -3.23
CA ASP A 171 6.94 -0.67 -2.54
C ASP A 171 8.13 -0.51 -3.49
N HIS A 172 8.14 -1.19 -4.64
CA HIS A 172 9.16 -1.00 -5.68
C HIS A 172 9.19 0.43 -6.27
N ILE A 173 8.03 1.05 -6.47
CA ILE A 173 7.94 2.42 -6.99
C ILE A 173 8.31 3.42 -5.92
N PHE A 174 7.85 3.22 -4.68
CA PHE A 174 8.29 4.07 -3.57
C PHE A 174 9.80 4.02 -3.37
N LYS A 175 10.42 2.83 -3.45
CA LYS A 175 11.88 2.67 -3.49
C LYS A 175 12.50 3.48 -4.64
N ALA A 176 11.97 3.37 -5.86
CA ALA A 176 12.47 4.10 -7.02
C ALA A 176 12.32 5.64 -6.89
N CYS A 177 11.38 6.11 -6.08
CA CYS A 177 11.15 7.54 -5.81
C CYS A 177 11.94 8.05 -4.59
N GLY A 178 12.65 7.18 -3.86
CA GLY A 178 13.38 7.57 -2.66
C GLY A 178 12.49 7.73 -1.41
N THR A 179 11.33 7.10 -1.39
CA THR A 179 10.31 7.20 -0.33
C THR A 179 10.38 5.99 0.61
N PRO A 180 10.77 6.13 1.89
CA PRO A 180 10.75 5.03 2.85
C PRO A 180 9.35 4.42 3.00
N VAL A 181 9.22 3.10 3.15
CA VAL A 181 7.94 2.39 3.06
C VAL A 181 7.59 1.69 4.37
N PHE A 182 6.54 2.17 5.02
CA PHE A 182 5.89 1.49 6.14
C PHE A 182 4.91 0.43 5.63
N PHE A 183 4.82 -0.71 6.32
CA PHE A 183 3.86 -1.76 6.00
C PHE A 183 3.13 -2.25 7.27
N PRO A 184 2.05 -1.57 7.70
CA PRO A 184 1.27 -1.97 8.87
C PRO A 184 0.67 -3.37 8.69
N SER A 185 0.73 -4.17 9.75
CA SER A 185 0.14 -5.50 9.82
C SER A 185 -1.26 -5.51 10.48
N SER A 186 -1.70 -4.40 11.08
CA SER A 186 -2.99 -4.30 11.75
C SER A 186 -3.57 -2.90 11.69
N VAL A 187 -4.86 -2.75 12.03
CA VAL A 187 -5.55 -1.46 12.13
C VAL A 187 -4.89 -0.54 13.16
N GLN A 188 -4.43 -1.08 14.30
CA GLN A 188 -3.70 -0.31 15.31
C GLN A 188 -2.41 0.28 14.73
N GLU A 189 -1.70 -0.51 13.91
CA GLU A 189 -0.44 -0.08 13.33
C GLU A 189 -0.58 0.97 12.24
N ILE A 190 -1.76 1.11 11.62
CA ILE A 190 -2.03 2.26 10.75
C ILE A 190 -1.83 3.57 11.52
N LEU A 191 -2.33 3.65 12.77
CA LEU A 191 -2.14 4.82 13.62
C LEU A 191 -0.68 4.92 14.09
N ASP A 192 -0.13 3.83 14.63
CA ASP A 192 1.19 3.86 15.26
C ASP A 192 2.29 4.19 14.25
N MET A 193 2.30 3.48 13.13
CA MET A 193 3.26 3.70 12.06
C MET A 193 2.97 5.02 11.33
N GLY A 194 1.71 5.45 11.24
CA GLY A 194 1.37 6.75 10.67
C GLY A 194 2.01 7.91 11.45
N LEU A 195 1.97 7.86 12.78
CA LEU A 195 2.63 8.86 13.62
C LEU A 195 4.16 8.82 13.45
N HIS A 196 4.76 7.63 13.37
CA HIS A 196 6.19 7.51 13.05
C HIS A 196 6.52 8.00 11.63
N ALA A 197 5.64 7.78 10.65
CA ALA A 197 5.82 8.19 9.26
C ALA A 197 5.81 9.72 9.12
N PHE A 198 4.89 10.42 9.78
CA PHE A 198 4.93 11.89 9.83
C PHE A 198 6.23 12.40 10.46
N ALA A 199 6.61 11.86 11.62
CA ALA A 199 7.81 12.30 12.30
C ALA A 199 9.10 11.97 11.54
N MET A 200 9.19 10.79 10.92
CA MET A 200 10.31 10.45 10.05
C MET A 200 10.36 11.39 8.85
N SER A 201 9.23 11.66 8.21
CA SER A 201 9.15 12.58 7.08
C SER A 201 9.57 14.00 7.44
N ARG A 202 9.21 14.47 8.64
CA ARG A 202 9.68 15.74 9.21
C ARG A 202 11.17 15.71 9.54
N PHE A 203 11.72 14.58 9.97
CA PHE A 203 13.14 14.48 10.32
C PHE A 203 14.04 14.42 9.08
N SER A 204 13.72 13.54 8.12
CA SER A 204 14.56 13.24 6.97
C SER A 204 14.33 14.17 5.77
N GLY A 205 13.23 14.92 5.76
CA GLY A 205 12.88 15.77 4.64
C GLY A 205 12.33 15.00 3.42
N VAL A 206 12.09 13.69 3.49
CA VAL A 206 11.45 12.90 2.42
C VAL A 206 10.02 12.53 2.80
N TRP A 207 9.19 12.24 1.82
CA TRP A 207 7.87 11.66 2.04
C TRP A 207 8.01 10.24 2.58
N SER A 208 7.06 9.82 3.41
CA SER A 208 6.96 8.44 3.88
C SER A 208 5.84 7.71 3.15
N GLY A 209 6.14 6.58 2.53
CA GLY A 209 5.18 5.69 1.91
C GLY A 209 4.54 4.81 2.97
N MET A 210 3.25 4.51 2.82
CA MET A 210 2.55 3.54 3.63
C MET A 210 1.81 2.58 2.71
N LYS A 211 2.24 1.32 2.68
CA LYS A 211 1.57 0.26 1.95
C LYS A 211 0.41 -0.27 2.78
N THR A 212 -0.80 -0.18 2.23
CA THR A 212 -2.02 -0.74 2.81
C THR A 212 -2.61 -1.76 1.85
N ILE A 213 -3.12 -2.85 2.40
CA ILE A 213 -3.75 -3.92 1.63
C ILE A 213 -5.16 -4.14 2.14
N GLN A 214 -6.00 -4.77 1.31
CA GLN A 214 -7.41 -5.00 1.56
C GLN A 214 -7.68 -5.59 2.96
N GLU A 215 -6.91 -6.61 3.34
CA GLU A 215 -7.07 -7.36 4.57
C GLU A 215 -6.86 -6.52 5.83
N VAL A 216 -6.10 -5.42 5.73
CA VAL A 216 -5.88 -4.51 6.86
C VAL A 216 -6.89 -3.36 6.83
N VAL A 217 -7.16 -2.76 5.67
CA VAL A 217 -8.01 -1.55 5.60
C VAL A 217 -9.50 -1.85 5.69
N GLU A 218 -9.95 -3.01 5.22
CA GLU A 218 -11.35 -3.44 5.30
C GLU A 218 -11.67 -4.18 6.61
N SER A 219 -10.65 -4.57 7.37
CA SER A 219 -10.82 -5.17 8.70
C SER A 219 -11.17 -4.13 9.76
N SER A 220 -11.85 -4.57 10.82
CA SER A 220 -12.20 -3.74 11.97
C SER A 220 -11.69 -4.34 13.28
N SER A 221 -11.26 -3.49 14.21
CA SER A 221 -10.79 -3.93 15.53
C SER A 221 -10.93 -2.83 16.58
N SER A 222 -10.86 -3.21 17.86
CA SER A 222 -10.84 -2.26 18.97
C SER A 222 -9.41 -1.79 19.26
N ILE A 223 -9.08 -0.57 18.83
CA ILE A 223 -7.73 0.00 18.89
C ILE A 223 -7.61 1.06 19.98
N ASN A 224 -6.41 1.26 20.50
CA ASN A 224 -6.07 2.35 21.40
C ASN A 224 -5.76 3.62 20.58
N ILE A 225 -6.37 4.74 20.95
CA ILE A 225 -6.28 6.04 20.28
C ILE A 225 -5.57 7.11 21.12
N ASP A 226 -4.83 6.71 22.16
CA ASP A 226 -4.10 7.61 23.03
C ASP A 226 -3.03 8.34 22.22
N PRO A 227 -3.00 9.69 22.24
CA PRO A 227 -2.06 10.47 21.44
C PRO A 227 -0.62 10.20 21.85
N ASP A 228 -0.34 9.76 23.08
CA ASP A 228 1.00 9.53 23.59
C ASP A 228 1.44 8.05 23.53
N ARG A 229 0.61 7.15 22.99
CA ARG A 229 0.92 5.72 22.81
C ARG A 229 2.23 5.50 22.06
N VAL A 230 2.46 6.31 21.02
CA VAL A 230 3.69 6.28 20.23
C VAL A 230 4.73 7.21 20.87
N LYS A 231 5.83 6.63 21.33
CA LYS A 231 7.00 7.38 21.83
C LYS A 231 8.00 7.56 20.69
N ILE A 232 8.13 8.79 20.21
CA ILE A 232 9.03 9.14 19.12
C ILE A 232 10.36 9.57 19.72
N VAL A 233 11.44 8.93 19.29
CA VAL A 233 12.82 9.26 19.65
C VAL A 233 13.46 9.91 18.43
N MET A 234 13.95 11.13 18.59
CA MET A 234 14.71 11.81 17.52
C MET A 234 16.16 11.32 17.54
N PRO A 235 16.75 10.97 16.38
CA PRO A 235 18.16 10.57 16.32
C PRO A 235 19.09 11.68 16.80
N GLU A 236 20.05 11.31 17.65
CA GLU A 236 21.13 12.21 18.12
C GLU A 236 22.46 11.95 17.40
N ASP A 237 22.57 10.80 16.71
CA ASP A 237 23.78 10.32 16.04
C ASP A 237 23.86 10.73 14.56
N PHE A 238 22.88 11.48 14.06
CA PHE A 238 22.85 11.97 12.68
C PHE A 238 23.22 13.45 12.60
N VAL A 239 24.29 13.77 11.87
CA VAL A 239 24.75 15.14 11.65
C VAL A 239 23.98 15.77 10.49
N MET A 240 23.21 16.83 10.77
CA MET A 240 22.49 17.57 9.75
C MET A 240 23.44 18.30 8.78
N PRO A 241 23.18 18.29 7.47
CA PRO A 241 23.98 19.07 6.52
C PRO A 241 23.75 20.58 6.71
N PRO A 242 24.66 21.44 6.19
CA PRO A 242 24.43 22.87 6.11
C PRO A 242 23.07 23.20 5.48
N GLY A 243 22.30 24.08 6.13
CA GLY A 243 20.95 24.45 5.72
C GLY A 243 19.85 23.42 6.04
N GLY A 244 20.18 22.24 6.55
CA GLY A 244 19.23 21.18 6.90
C GLY A 244 18.72 20.36 5.70
N LEU A 245 17.63 19.61 5.91
CA LEU A 245 17.08 18.67 4.90
C LEU A 245 15.77 19.15 4.27
N HIS A 246 15.14 20.19 4.81
CA HIS A 246 13.83 20.65 4.38
C HIS A 246 13.86 21.36 3.03
N ILE A 247 12.67 21.57 2.49
CA ILE A 247 12.47 22.32 1.25
C ILE A 247 13.10 23.71 1.31
N ARG A 248 13.75 24.09 0.21
CA ARG A 248 14.40 25.38 0.02
C ARG A 248 14.28 25.81 -1.43
N TRP A 249 14.36 27.11 -1.64
CA TRP A 249 14.37 27.75 -2.95
C TRP A 249 15.43 28.85 -2.93
N PRO A 250 16.21 29.08 -3.99
CA PRO A 250 16.15 28.46 -5.33
C PRO A 250 17.22 27.37 -5.60
N ASP A 251 17.48 26.46 -4.65
CA ASP A 251 18.52 25.42 -4.76
C ASP A 251 18.51 24.71 -6.12
N ALA A 252 19.68 24.54 -6.74
CA ALA A 252 19.81 23.98 -8.08
C ALA A 252 19.49 22.47 -8.10
N PRO A 253 19.05 21.89 -9.24
CA PRO A 253 18.66 20.48 -9.30
C PRO A 253 19.72 19.49 -8.78
N LEU A 254 21.00 19.69 -9.12
CA LEU A 254 22.09 18.81 -8.65
C LEU A 254 22.34 18.93 -7.14
N GLU A 255 22.08 20.10 -6.53
CA GLU A 255 22.18 20.28 -5.08
C GLU A 255 21.03 19.61 -4.32
N GLN A 256 19.85 19.54 -4.95
CA GLN A 256 18.70 18.80 -4.40
C GLN A 256 18.96 17.28 -4.47
N GLU A 257 19.49 16.79 -5.60
CA GLU A 257 19.87 15.40 -5.78
C GLU A 257 20.95 14.98 -4.77
N ALA A 258 22.06 15.73 -4.68
CA ALA A 258 23.13 15.46 -3.73
C ALA A 258 22.59 15.39 -2.29
N ARG A 259 21.69 16.30 -1.90
CA ARG A 259 21.08 16.25 -0.55
C ARG A 259 20.25 15.00 -0.31
N LEU A 260 19.49 14.57 -1.31
CA LEU A 260 18.69 13.36 -1.22
C LEU A 260 19.59 12.13 -1.02
N MET A 261 20.61 11.98 -1.87
CA MET A 261 21.49 10.82 -1.90
C MET A 261 22.50 10.78 -0.74
N ASP A 262 23.06 11.93 -0.36
CA ASP A 262 24.13 12.00 0.62
C ASP A 262 23.62 12.11 2.07
N TYR A 263 22.38 12.59 2.27
CA TYR A 263 21.86 12.87 3.62
C TYR A 263 20.46 12.36 3.89
N LYS A 264 19.46 12.66 3.05
CA LYS A 264 18.05 12.41 3.41
C LYS A 264 17.72 10.94 3.65
N TRP A 265 18.23 10.03 2.81
CA TRP A 265 18.01 8.59 3.02
C TRP A 265 18.68 8.07 4.29
N TYR A 266 19.89 8.54 4.60
CA TYR A 266 20.59 8.17 5.82
C TYR A 266 19.95 8.77 7.08
N ALA A 267 19.32 9.94 6.97
CA ALA A 267 18.49 10.50 8.04
C ALA A 267 17.27 9.60 8.31
N ALA A 268 16.60 9.10 7.26
CA ALA A 268 15.50 8.16 7.43
C ALA A 268 15.96 6.85 8.11
N LEU A 269 17.11 6.31 7.71
CA LEU A 269 17.72 5.13 8.35
C LEU A 269 18.07 5.38 9.83
N ALA A 270 18.66 6.54 10.15
CA ALA A 270 18.94 6.92 11.53
C ALA A 270 17.65 6.99 12.37
N TYR A 271 16.57 7.51 11.80
CA TYR A 271 15.25 7.53 12.45
C TYR A 271 14.70 6.13 12.70
N VAL A 272 14.79 5.23 11.71
CA VAL A 272 14.38 3.81 11.83
C VAL A 272 15.15 3.13 12.96
N ARG A 273 16.47 3.36 13.04
CA ARG A 273 17.34 2.83 14.09
C ARG A 273 16.97 3.34 15.48
N ALA A 274 16.85 4.66 15.65
CA ALA A 274 16.54 5.29 16.94
C ALA A 274 15.20 4.80 17.53
N ASN A 275 14.21 4.57 16.67
CA ASN A 275 12.87 4.15 17.08
C ASN A 275 12.68 2.62 17.08
N LYS A 276 13.72 1.84 16.72
CA LYS A 276 13.67 0.37 16.61
C LYS A 276 12.44 -0.12 15.83
N LEU A 277 12.17 0.52 14.70
CA LEU A 277 10.94 0.26 13.94
C LEU A 277 10.91 -1.17 13.37
N ASN A 278 12.07 -1.79 13.18
CA ASN A 278 12.19 -3.22 12.89
C ASN A 278 12.80 -3.91 14.13
N TYR A 279 12.24 -5.04 14.57
CA TYR A 279 12.62 -5.66 15.84
C TYR A 279 12.31 -7.16 15.93
N ASN A 280 13.01 -7.85 16.85
CA ASN A 280 12.74 -9.25 17.17
C ASN A 280 11.50 -9.35 18.06
N VAL A 281 10.50 -10.12 17.63
CA VAL A 281 9.28 -10.45 18.39
C VAL A 281 9.50 -11.71 19.22
N ILE A 282 10.17 -12.71 18.65
CA ILE A 282 10.68 -13.87 19.36
C ILE A 282 12.21 -13.85 19.25
N GLU A 283 12.88 -14.05 20.38
CA GLU A 283 14.32 -14.16 20.48
C GLU A 283 14.68 -15.08 21.65
N GLY A 284 15.76 -15.83 21.49
CA GLY A 284 16.38 -16.69 22.48
C GLY A 284 17.91 -16.63 22.41
N ASN A 285 18.58 -17.18 23.42
CA ASN A 285 20.04 -17.08 23.55
C ASN A 285 20.81 -17.95 22.54
N ASN A 286 20.16 -18.97 21.98
CA ASN A 286 20.76 -19.97 21.08
C ASN A 286 20.02 -20.03 19.74
N ASP A 287 19.49 -18.90 19.28
CA ASP A 287 18.77 -18.83 18.02
C ASP A 287 19.67 -19.23 16.86
N ARG A 288 19.13 -20.08 15.97
CA ARG A 288 19.82 -20.62 14.80
C ARG A 288 19.01 -20.49 13.51
N PHE A 289 17.69 -20.32 13.60
CA PHE A 289 16.80 -20.11 12.46
C PHE A 289 16.06 -18.79 12.61
N GLY A 290 16.27 -17.86 11.68
CA GLY A 290 15.55 -16.59 11.65
C GLY A 290 14.38 -16.63 10.67
N ILE A 291 13.27 -16.04 11.05
CA ILE A 291 12.16 -15.74 10.15
C ILE A 291 11.96 -14.22 10.16
N ILE A 292 12.06 -13.59 9.00
CA ILE A 292 11.86 -12.14 8.84
C ILE A 292 10.64 -11.88 7.98
N ALA A 293 9.69 -11.08 8.47
CA ALA A 293 8.41 -10.86 7.81
C ALA A 293 7.85 -9.44 8.02
N SER A 294 6.97 -9.00 7.12
CA SER A 294 6.34 -7.67 7.14
C SER A 294 4.84 -7.71 6.85
N GLY A 295 4.11 -6.68 7.26
CA GLY A 295 2.68 -6.50 6.95
C GLY A 295 1.83 -7.75 7.22
N LYS A 296 0.97 -8.13 6.28
CA LYS A 296 0.15 -9.35 6.38
C LYS A 296 0.97 -10.63 6.45
N ALA A 297 2.07 -10.71 5.70
CA ALA A 297 2.94 -11.89 5.72
C ALA A 297 3.48 -12.17 7.14
N TYR A 298 3.74 -11.13 7.94
CA TYR A 298 4.05 -11.33 9.37
C TYR A 298 2.92 -12.02 10.13
N ASN A 299 1.66 -11.59 9.98
CA ASN A 299 0.53 -12.24 10.65
C ASN A 299 0.35 -13.68 10.17
N ASP A 300 0.50 -13.93 8.87
CA ASP A 300 0.40 -15.28 8.31
C ASP A 300 1.54 -16.18 8.78
N THR A 301 2.76 -15.64 8.96
CA THR A 301 3.86 -16.35 9.60
C THR A 301 3.54 -16.71 11.04
N ARG A 302 2.97 -15.79 11.82
CA ARG A 302 2.54 -16.08 13.20
C ARG A 302 1.47 -17.16 13.24
N GLN A 303 0.50 -17.12 12.33
CA GLN A 303 -0.50 -18.18 12.19
C GLN A 303 0.14 -19.51 11.77
N ALA A 304 1.06 -19.50 10.82
CA ALA A 304 1.76 -20.70 10.35
C ALA A 304 2.56 -21.39 11.47
N LEU A 305 3.21 -20.62 12.34
CA LEU A 305 3.88 -21.14 13.53
C LEU A 305 2.86 -21.83 14.47
N VAL A 306 1.73 -21.18 14.74
CA VAL A 306 0.64 -21.76 15.56
C VAL A 306 0.09 -23.04 14.93
N ASP A 307 -0.13 -23.05 13.61
CA ASP A 307 -0.66 -24.21 12.88
C ASP A 307 0.30 -25.41 12.96
N LEU A 308 1.62 -25.17 12.95
CA LEU A 308 2.65 -26.19 13.18
C LEU A 308 2.77 -26.62 14.65
N GLY A 309 2.07 -25.94 15.57
CA GLY A 309 2.19 -26.14 17.01
C GLY A 309 3.46 -25.52 17.61
N LEU A 310 4.00 -24.49 16.99
CA LEU A 310 5.19 -23.79 17.46
C LEU A 310 4.75 -22.49 18.14
N ASP A 311 4.38 -22.58 19.42
CA ASP A 311 4.18 -21.38 20.25
C ASP A 311 5.51 -20.67 20.53
N ASP A 312 5.47 -19.51 21.18
CA ASP A 312 6.67 -18.68 21.40
C ASP A 312 7.73 -19.40 22.23
N ASP A 313 7.32 -20.22 23.20
CA ASP A 313 8.25 -20.97 24.05
C ASP A 313 8.89 -22.13 23.29
N THR A 314 8.11 -22.86 22.49
CA THR A 314 8.62 -23.88 21.58
C THR A 314 9.57 -23.25 20.56
N CYS A 315 9.24 -22.08 20.01
CA CYS A 315 10.13 -21.34 19.11
C CYS A 315 11.47 -21.04 19.78
N ARG A 316 11.47 -20.50 21.02
CA ARG A 316 12.71 -20.25 21.77
C ARG A 316 13.51 -21.52 22.05
N GLN A 317 12.84 -22.62 22.40
CA GLN A 317 13.50 -23.92 22.65
C GLN A 317 14.17 -24.48 21.39
N LEU A 318 13.54 -24.29 20.22
CA LEU A 318 14.08 -24.71 18.93
C LEU A 318 15.12 -23.75 18.34
N GLY A 319 15.35 -22.60 18.99
CA GLY A 319 16.24 -21.55 18.49
C GLY A 319 15.67 -20.83 17.25
N ILE A 320 14.35 -20.56 17.25
CA ILE A 320 13.67 -19.80 16.20
C ILE A 320 13.55 -18.34 16.64
N ARG A 321 14.16 -17.44 15.87
CA ARG A 321 14.03 -15.99 15.99
C ARG A 321 12.99 -15.48 14.99
N VAL A 322 12.08 -14.62 15.43
CA VAL A 322 11.09 -13.99 14.53
C VAL A 322 11.28 -12.48 14.54
N HIS A 323 11.59 -11.90 13.40
CA HIS A 323 11.84 -10.48 13.20
C HIS A 323 10.71 -9.83 12.40
N LYS A 324 10.14 -8.79 12.97
CA LYS A 324 9.09 -7.99 12.33
C LYS A 324 9.70 -6.75 11.69
N VAL A 325 9.39 -6.58 10.41
CA VAL A 325 9.81 -5.42 9.61
C VAL A 325 8.60 -4.52 9.39
N ASN A 326 8.61 -3.35 10.02
CA ASN A 326 7.58 -2.33 9.85
C ASN A 326 7.96 -1.31 8.77
N VAL A 327 9.26 -1.06 8.58
CA VAL A 327 9.79 -0.24 7.47
C VAL A 327 10.56 -1.17 6.53
N VAL A 328 9.95 -1.49 5.39
CA VAL A 328 10.45 -2.48 4.42
C VAL A 328 11.50 -1.93 3.46
N TRP A 329 11.54 -0.60 3.32
CA TRP A 329 12.58 0.10 2.56
C TRP A 329 12.78 1.52 3.12
N PRO A 330 14.02 2.03 3.20
CA PRO A 330 15.25 1.25 3.19
C PRO A 330 15.33 0.38 4.45
N LEU A 331 15.85 -0.84 4.32
CA LEU A 331 16.12 -1.73 5.45
C LEU A 331 17.36 -1.20 6.21
N GLU A 332 17.29 -1.13 7.55
CA GLU A 332 18.37 -0.54 8.36
C GLU A 332 19.41 -1.59 8.75
N ALA A 333 20.63 -1.40 8.25
CA ALA A 333 21.68 -2.41 8.30
C ALA A 333 22.12 -2.81 9.71
N THR A 334 22.06 -1.93 10.70
CA THR A 334 22.48 -2.25 12.07
C THR A 334 21.49 -3.22 12.71
N ILE A 335 20.20 -2.91 12.64
CA ILE A 335 19.11 -3.76 13.11
C ILE A 335 19.14 -5.10 12.37
N THR A 336 19.27 -5.08 11.04
CA THR A 336 19.29 -6.29 10.22
C THR A 336 20.47 -7.20 10.56
N ARG A 337 21.68 -6.64 10.72
CA ARG A 337 22.87 -7.42 11.10
C ARG A 337 22.76 -7.98 12.51
N HIS A 338 22.20 -7.21 13.45
CA HIS A 338 21.91 -7.71 14.79
C HIS A 338 20.92 -8.88 14.75
N PHE A 339 19.87 -8.79 13.94
CA PHE A 339 18.94 -9.90 13.70
C PHE A 339 19.65 -11.12 13.09
N ALA A 340 20.55 -10.92 12.12
CA ALA A 340 21.24 -12.01 11.42
C ALA A 340 22.30 -12.72 12.29
N GLN A 341 22.85 -12.04 13.30
CA GLN A 341 23.95 -12.57 14.10
C GLN A 341 23.55 -13.83 14.89
N GLY A 342 24.39 -14.87 14.78
CA GLY A 342 24.19 -16.16 15.44
C GLY A 342 23.31 -17.15 14.66
N LEU A 343 22.61 -16.69 13.62
CA LEU A 343 21.75 -17.53 12.81
C LEU A 343 22.56 -18.36 11.80
N GLN A 344 22.08 -19.58 11.54
CA GLN A 344 22.56 -20.45 10.47
C GLN A 344 21.79 -20.17 9.18
N GLU A 345 20.50 -19.89 9.29
CA GLU A 345 19.60 -19.66 8.15
C GLU A 345 18.55 -18.60 8.49
N ILE A 346 18.19 -17.79 7.49
CA ILE A 346 17.08 -16.84 7.51
C ILE A 346 16.09 -17.21 6.41
N LEU A 347 14.81 -17.32 6.78
CA LEU A 347 13.68 -17.36 5.87
C LEU A 347 13.01 -15.98 5.79
N VAL A 348 13.00 -15.37 4.60
CA VAL A 348 12.31 -14.12 4.30
C VAL A 348 10.90 -14.41 3.83
N VAL A 349 9.90 -13.96 4.60
CA VAL A 349 8.48 -14.10 4.29
C VAL A 349 7.91 -12.73 3.96
N GLU A 350 7.86 -12.40 2.67
CA GLU A 350 7.35 -11.14 2.17
C GLU A 350 6.35 -11.34 1.02
N GLU A 351 5.40 -10.43 0.87
CA GLU A 351 4.35 -10.51 -0.15
C GLU A 351 4.87 -10.13 -1.55
N LYS A 352 4.39 -10.85 -2.56
CA LYS A 352 4.73 -10.69 -3.98
C LYS A 352 6.24 -10.72 -4.27
N ARG A 353 6.83 -9.71 -4.91
CA ARG A 353 8.25 -9.73 -5.33
C ARG A 353 9.18 -9.30 -4.19
N GLN A 354 10.45 -9.73 -4.27
CA GLN A 354 11.44 -9.46 -3.23
C GLN A 354 11.78 -7.96 -3.08
N VAL A 355 11.69 -7.47 -1.85
CA VAL A 355 12.20 -6.16 -1.43
C VAL A 355 13.12 -6.34 -0.23
N ILE A 356 12.68 -7.07 0.79
CA ILE A 356 13.46 -7.38 1.99
C ILE A 356 14.58 -8.35 1.64
N GLU A 357 14.29 -9.43 0.90
CA GLU A 357 15.28 -10.48 0.62
C GLU A 357 16.51 -9.94 -0.11
N TYR A 358 16.32 -9.05 -1.08
CA TYR A 358 17.44 -8.44 -1.81
C TYR A 358 18.27 -7.48 -0.94
N GLN A 359 17.63 -6.66 -0.10
CA GLN A 359 18.36 -5.76 0.80
C GLN A 359 19.14 -6.54 1.86
N LEU A 360 18.49 -7.55 2.46
CA LEU A 360 19.13 -8.45 3.41
C LEU A 360 20.36 -9.13 2.81
N LYS A 361 20.25 -9.66 1.59
CA LYS A 361 21.38 -10.28 0.89
C LYS A 361 22.51 -9.27 0.65
N GLU A 362 22.19 -8.06 0.20
CA GLU A 362 23.18 -6.98 -0.02
C GLU A 362 23.91 -6.60 1.27
N GLU A 363 23.16 -6.38 2.36
CA GLU A 363 23.73 -5.99 3.65
C GLU A 363 24.66 -7.05 4.28
N LEU A 364 24.42 -8.33 3.93
CA LEU A 364 25.17 -9.48 4.41
C LEU A 364 26.30 -9.91 3.47
N TYR A 365 26.22 -9.69 2.15
CA TYR A 365 27.15 -10.28 1.16
C TYR A 365 28.61 -9.92 1.41
N ASN A 366 28.91 -8.65 1.69
CA ASN A 366 30.26 -8.18 2.03
C ASN A 366 30.50 -8.09 3.55
N TRP A 367 29.64 -8.70 4.36
CA TRP A 367 29.86 -8.82 5.79
C TRP A 367 30.83 -9.96 6.11
N ARG A 368 31.19 -10.11 7.39
CA ARG A 368 32.14 -11.13 7.85
C ARG A 368 31.57 -12.53 7.60
N SER A 369 32.34 -13.40 6.94
CA SER A 369 31.88 -14.71 6.46
C SER A 369 31.51 -15.68 7.58
N ASP A 370 32.08 -15.52 8.76
CA ASP A 370 31.88 -16.37 9.94
C ASP A 370 30.52 -16.17 10.64
N VAL A 371 29.76 -15.12 10.28
CA VAL A 371 28.45 -14.84 10.89
C VAL A 371 27.32 -14.69 9.86
N ARG A 372 27.58 -14.98 8.58
CA ARG A 372 26.58 -14.88 7.52
C ARG A 372 25.67 -16.11 7.51
N PRO A 373 24.37 -15.97 7.81
CA PRO A 373 23.42 -17.06 7.60
C PRO A 373 23.15 -17.28 6.11
N HIS A 374 22.69 -18.48 5.77
CA HIS A 374 22.05 -18.72 4.48
C HIS A 374 20.73 -17.95 4.41
N VAL A 375 20.46 -17.27 3.30
CA VAL A 375 19.23 -16.47 3.14
C VAL A 375 18.36 -17.07 2.05
N LEU A 376 17.17 -17.52 2.44
CA LEU A 376 16.13 -18.06 1.58
C LEU A 376 14.87 -17.20 1.70
N GLY A 377 14.02 -17.28 0.69
CA GLY A 377 12.75 -16.56 0.69
C GLY A 377 11.88 -17.10 -0.42
N LYS A 378 11.97 -16.48 -1.60
CA LYS A 378 11.18 -16.91 -2.75
C LYS A 378 11.60 -18.24 -3.35
N PHE A 379 12.89 -18.50 -3.39
CA PHE A 379 13.44 -19.68 -4.04
C PHE A 379 14.09 -20.60 -3.03
N ASP A 380 13.97 -21.90 -3.28
CA ASP A 380 14.70 -22.92 -2.53
C ASP A 380 16.10 -23.14 -3.12
N GLU A 381 16.90 -23.98 -2.46
CA GLU A 381 18.16 -24.47 -3.02
C GLU A 381 17.94 -25.74 -3.88
N PRO A 382 18.81 -26.02 -4.87
CA PRO A 382 18.80 -27.27 -5.61
C PRO A 382 19.15 -28.49 -4.72
N GLU A 383 18.72 -29.68 -5.11
CA GLU A 383 19.09 -30.90 -4.37
C GLU A 383 20.60 -31.19 -4.48
N GLY A 384 21.25 -31.42 -3.34
CA GLY A 384 22.69 -31.67 -3.28
C GLY A 384 23.57 -30.43 -3.40
N ASP A 385 22.99 -29.24 -3.56
CA ASP A 385 23.71 -27.97 -3.62
C ASP A 385 23.19 -27.00 -2.55
N ALA A 386 24.11 -26.44 -1.76
CA ALA A 386 23.80 -25.42 -0.76
C ALA A 386 23.73 -24.01 -1.37
N THR A 387 24.02 -23.85 -2.67
CA THR A 387 23.85 -22.58 -3.39
C THR A 387 22.36 -22.36 -3.73
N GLY A 388 21.71 -21.51 -2.94
CA GLY A 388 20.31 -21.12 -3.14
C GLY A 388 20.17 -19.75 -3.80
N GLY A 389 18.92 -19.39 -4.12
CA GLY A 389 18.54 -18.06 -4.60
C GLY A 389 17.98 -18.06 -6.01
N GLU A 390 17.52 -16.90 -6.44
CA GLU A 390 16.83 -16.75 -7.72
C GLU A 390 17.66 -17.22 -8.91
N TRP A 391 18.94 -16.88 -8.94
CA TRP A 391 19.79 -17.14 -10.11
C TRP A 391 20.60 -18.43 -10.04
N SER A 392 20.29 -19.35 -9.11
CA SER A 392 21.01 -20.63 -8.98
C SER A 392 20.63 -21.63 -10.09
N MET A 393 19.57 -21.37 -10.85
CA MET A 393 19.14 -22.20 -11.98
C MET A 393 18.78 -21.35 -13.21
N PRO A 394 18.90 -21.89 -14.44
CA PRO A 394 18.52 -21.16 -15.66
C PRO A 394 17.05 -20.71 -15.68
N ASN A 395 16.16 -21.51 -15.08
CA ASN A 395 14.75 -21.14 -14.90
C ASN A 395 14.38 -21.13 -13.40
N PRO A 396 14.47 -19.96 -12.73
CA PRO A 396 14.18 -19.82 -11.31
C PRO A 396 12.75 -20.25 -10.94
N SER A 397 11.81 -20.11 -11.89
CA SER A 397 10.38 -20.36 -11.64
C SER A 397 10.03 -21.83 -11.36
N GLN A 398 10.99 -22.75 -11.48
CA GLN A 398 10.82 -24.17 -11.18
C GLN A 398 11.07 -24.52 -9.71
N ASN A 399 11.65 -23.62 -8.90
CA ASN A 399 12.04 -23.92 -7.51
C ASN A 399 11.53 -22.89 -6.50
N TRP A 400 10.24 -22.58 -6.54
CA TRP A 400 9.62 -21.68 -5.56
C TRP A 400 9.54 -22.35 -4.18
N LEU A 401 10.09 -21.68 -3.16
CA LEU A 401 9.82 -21.95 -1.77
C LEU A 401 8.59 -21.15 -1.31
N LEU A 402 8.58 -19.85 -1.57
CA LEU A 402 7.45 -18.94 -1.34
C LEU A 402 7.10 -18.24 -2.65
N ARG A 403 5.83 -18.31 -3.05
CA ARG A 403 5.40 -17.74 -4.33
C ARG A 403 5.55 -16.21 -4.38
N ALA A 404 5.89 -15.68 -5.55
CA ALA A 404 5.88 -14.23 -5.83
C ALA A 404 4.59 -13.73 -6.49
N LYS A 405 3.68 -14.64 -6.86
CA LYS A 405 2.38 -14.35 -7.45
C LYS A 405 1.26 -14.66 -6.47
N ALA A 406 0.13 -13.95 -6.61
CA ALA A 406 -0.99 -13.99 -5.67
C ALA A 406 -0.56 -13.62 -4.23
N ASP A 407 -1.45 -13.85 -3.28
CA ASP A 407 -1.24 -13.69 -1.84
C ASP A 407 -0.35 -14.80 -1.25
N LEU A 408 0.32 -14.62 -0.11
CA LEU A 408 0.78 -15.76 0.69
C LEU A 408 -0.30 -16.19 1.66
N THR A 409 -0.35 -17.50 1.93
CA THR A 409 -1.25 -18.10 2.93
C THR A 409 -0.45 -18.72 4.07
N PRO A 410 -1.03 -18.81 5.28
CA PRO A 410 -0.40 -19.50 6.41
C PRO A 410 0.02 -20.94 6.05
N ALA A 411 -0.79 -21.66 5.26
CA ALA A 411 -0.49 -23.02 4.83
C ALA A 411 0.80 -23.13 4.00
N ILE A 412 1.02 -22.21 3.04
CA ILE A 412 2.25 -22.18 2.23
C ILE A 412 3.46 -21.89 3.12
N ILE A 413 3.33 -20.92 4.03
CA ILE A 413 4.40 -20.52 4.94
C ILE A 413 4.71 -21.64 5.93
N ALA A 414 3.71 -22.34 6.46
CA ALA A 414 3.87 -23.47 7.37
C ALA A 414 4.66 -24.61 6.71
N LYS A 415 4.33 -24.96 5.47
CA LYS A 415 5.06 -25.98 4.70
C LYS A 415 6.52 -25.57 4.48
N ALA A 416 6.77 -24.29 4.16
CA ALA A 416 8.13 -23.77 4.00
C ALA A 416 8.92 -23.84 5.32
N ILE A 417 8.36 -23.34 6.43
CA ILE A 417 8.98 -23.39 7.76
C ILE A 417 9.30 -24.83 8.17
N ALA A 418 8.34 -25.75 8.04
CA ALA A 418 8.55 -27.14 8.41
C ALA A 418 9.63 -27.82 7.54
N LYS A 419 9.67 -27.55 6.23
CA LYS A 419 10.72 -28.03 5.33
C LYS A 419 12.09 -27.57 5.82
N ARG A 420 12.24 -26.29 6.17
CA ARG A 420 13.51 -25.72 6.64
C ARG A 420 13.92 -26.26 8.02
N LEU A 421 12.99 -26.33 8.98
CA LEU A 421 13.27 -26.86 10.31
C LEU A 421 13.70 -28.33 10.29
N LYS A 422 13.08 -29.17 9.44
CA LYS A 422 13.54 -30.55 9.22
C LYS A 422 14.97 -30.59 8.71
N LYS A 423 15.31 -29.74 7.74
CA LYS A 423 16.67 -29.67 7.18
C LYS A 423 17.71 -29.19 8.21
N LEU A 424 17.34 -28.29 9.12
CA LEU A 424 18.22 -27.83 10.21
C LEU A 424 18.41 -28.86 11.33
N GLY A 425 17.65 -29.96 11.32
CA GLY A 425 17.80 -31.05 12.28
C GLY A 425 17.15 -30.77 13.63
N VAL A 426 15.82 -30.66 13.65
CA VAL A 426 15.02 -30.70 14.89
C VAL A 426 14.76 -32.14 15.35
N SER A 427 14.44 -32.35 16.63
CA SER A 427 14.22 -33.69 17.20
C SER A 427 13.06 -34.44 16.52
N SER A 428 13.11 -35.79 16.52
CA SER A 428 12.09 -36.66 15.91
C SER A 428 10.66 -36.36 16.37
N ASP A 429 10.48 -36.03 17.65
CA ASP A 429 9.15 -35.73 18.21
C ASP A 429 8.55 -34.44 17.61
N ILE A 430 9.40 -33.44 17.35
CA ILE A 430 9.01 -32.18 16.72
C ILE A 430 8.70 -32.41 15.25
N ILE A 431 9.48 -33.23 14.55
CA ILE A 431 9.20 -33.63 13.16
C ILE A 431 7.83 -34.32 13.09
N ALA A 432 7.58 -35.33 13.92
CA ALA A 432 6.31 -36.06 13.95
C ALA A 432 5.12 -35.14 14.24
N ARG A 433 5.28 -34.19 15.18
CA ARG A 433 4.25 -33.18 15.48
C ARG A 433 3.97 -32.29 14.28
N MET A 434 5.00 -31.74 13.63
CA MET A 434 4.83 -30.90 12.44
C MET A 434 4.18 -31.67 11.30
N ASP A 435 4.58 -32.92 11.07
CA ASP A 435 4.03 -33.77 10.00
C ASP A 435 2.54 -34.07 10.20
N SER A 436 2.14 -34.35 11.44
CA SER A 436 0.72 -34.49 11.78
C SER A 436 -0.06 -33.22 11.46
N ARG A 437 0.48 -32.04 11.77
CA ARG A 437 -0.17 -30.74 11.49
C ARG A 437 -0.24 -30.44 9.99
N ILE A 438 0.83 -30.72 9.25
CA ILE A 438 0.86 -30.55 7.78
C ILE A 438 -0.16 -31.46 7.12
N ALA A 439 -0.29 -32.72 7.57
CA ALA A 439 -1.28 -33.65 7.03
C ALA A 439 -2.72 -33.12 7.20
N VAL A 440 -3.01 -32.43 8.31
CA VAL A 440 -4.31 -31.76 8.53
C VAL A 440 -4.49 -30.61 7.54
N ILE A 441 -3.49 -29.74 7.38
CA ILE A 441 -3.52 -28.62 6.41
C ILE A 441 -3.80 -29.14 5.00
N GLU A 442 -3.06 -30.16 4.56
CA GLU A 442 -3.22 -30.76 3.24
C GLU A 442 -4.58 -31.43 3.06
N ALA A 443 -5.12 -32.07 4.10
CA ALA A 443 -6.46 -32.63 4.05
C ALA A 443 -7.52 -31.55 3.87
N SER A 444 -7.40 -30.42 4.58
CA SER A 444 -8.30 -29.28 4.41
C SER A 444 -8.20 -28.65 3.01
N GLU A 445 -7.00 -28.49 2.46
CA GLU A 445 -6.79 -27.98 1.09
C GLU A 445 -7.38 -28.91 0.01
N ARG A 446 -7.20 -30.23 0.18
CA ARG A 446 -7.84 -31.23 -0.70
C ARG A 446 -9.36 -31.13 -0.65
N ALA A 447 -9.93 -31.07 0.56
CA ALA A 447 -11.38 -30.92 0.74
C ALA A 447 -11.92 -29.64 0.09
N MET A 448 -11.23 -28.50 0.22
CA MET A 448 -11.64 -27.25 -0.45
C MET A 448 -11.55 -27.33 -1.98
N THR A 449 -10.63 -28.14 -2.52
CA THR A 449 -10.49 -28.33 -3.97
C THR A 449 -11.58 -29.25 -4.51
N GLU A 450 -11.91 -30.33 -3.79
CA GLU A 450 -12.96 -31.29 -4.15
C GLU A 450 -14.37 -30.67 -4.03
N LEU A 451 -14.58 -29.74 -3.10
CA LEU A 451 -15.84 -29.02 -2.89
C LEU A 451 -16.09 -27.88 -3.88
N LYS A 452 -15.27 -27.70 -4.93
CA LYS A 452 -15.61 -26.82 -6.05
C LYS A 452 -16.79 -27.39 -6.84
N VAL A 453 -17.98 -27.29 -6.27
CA VAL A 453 -19.24 -27.50 -6.97
C VAL A 453 -19.33 -26.38 -8.01
N ASP A 454 -19.40 -26.76 -9.29
CA ASP A 454 -19.67 -25.81 -10.37
C ASP A 454 -21.10 -25.27 -10.23
N THR A 455 -21.25 -24.20 -9.43
CA THR A 455 -22.52 -23.48 -9.29
C THR A 455 -22.76 -22.50 -10.45
N GLY A 456 -21.93 -22.55 -11.51
CA GLY A 456 -21.77 -21.48 -12.49
C GLY A 456 -21.09 -20.26 -11.89
N GLU A 457 -20.13 -19.68 -12.62
CA GLU A 457 -19.61 -18.35 -12.27
C GLU A 457 -20.68 -17.30 -12.57
N ARG A 458 -21.18 -16.60 -11.53
CA ARG A 458 -22.01 -15.41 -11.74
C ARG A 458 -21.10 -14.26 -12.20
N ALA A 459 -20.82 -14.23 -13.50
CA ALA A 459 -20.06 -13.15 -14.10
C ALA A 459 -20.74 -11.79 -13.81
N PRO A 460 -19.98 -10.76 -13.41
CA PRO A 460 -20.53 -9.42 -13.25
C PRO A 460 -21.21 -8.95 -14.54
N TRP A 461 -22.42 -8.40 -14.41
CA TRP A 461 -23.22 -7.94 -15.55
C TRP A 461 -23.69 -6.49 -15.33
N PHE A 462 -24.17 -5.85 -16.39
CA PHE A 462 -24.81 -4.55 -16.26
C PHE A 462 -26.13 -4.68 -15.49
N CYS A 463 -26.42 -3.70 -14.63
CA CYS A 463 -27.71 -3.61 -13.95
C CYS A 463 -28.86 -3.59 -14.97
N SER A 464 -30.00 -4.16 -14.61
CA SER A 464 -31.23 -4.04 -15.41
C SER A 464 -31.55 -2.57 -15.67
N GLY A 465 -31.78 -2.21 -16.94
CA GLY A 465 -32.03 -0.82 -17.34
C GLY A 465 -30.79 0.07 -17.44
N CYS A 466 -29.59 -0.43 -17.15
CA CYS A 466 -28.36 0.35 -17.33
C CYS A 466 -28.17 0.70 -18.82
N PRO A 467 -27.94 1.98 -19.18
CA PRO A 467 -27.70 2.40 -20.57
C PRO A 467 -26.52 1.68 -21.23
N HIS A 468 -25.57 1.19 -20.43
CA HIS A 468 -24.43 0.42 -20.91
C HIS A 468 -24.84 -0.86 -21.66
N ASN A 469 -26.04 -1.41 -21.39
CA ASN A 469 -26.53 -2.59 -22.11
C ASN A 469 -26.67 -2.34 -23.62
N THR A 470 -27.10 -1.14 -24.02
CA THR A 470 -27.27 -0.78 -25.43
C THR A 470 -26.06 -0.05 -25.97
N SER A 471 -25.50 0.89 -25.21
CA SER A 471 -24.41 1.75 -25.68
C SER A 471 -23.07 1.05 -25.85
N THR A 472 -22.86 -0.13 -25.25
CA THR A 472 -21.63 -0.91 -25.48
C THR A 472 -21.65 -1.72 -26.77
N ARG A 473 -22.80 -1.83 -27.45
CA ARG A 473 -22.89 -2.41 -28.79
C ARG A 473 -22.21 -1.49 -29.82
N VAL A 474 -21.74 -2.08 -30.92
CA VAL A 474 -21.11 -1.40 -32.04
C VAL A 474 -21.73 -1.86 -33.35
N PRO A 475 -21.64 -1.07 -34.44
CA PRO A 475 -22.10 -1.49 -35.76
C PRO A 475 -21.51 -2.83 -36.20
N GLU A 476 -22.21 -3.51 -37.11
CA GLU A 476 -21.69 -4.73 -37.72
C GLU A 476 -20.33 -4.47 -38.40
N GLY A 477 -19.45 -5.47 -38.37
CA GLY A 477 -18.06 -5.32 -38.82
C GLY A 477 -17.14 -4.47 -37.92
N SER A 478 -17.66 -3.71 -36.96
CA SER A 478 -16.83 -2.88 -36.07
C SER A 478 -16.42 -3.61 -34.78
N ARG A 479 -15.41 -3.05 -34.10
CA ARG A 479 -15.00 -3.45 -32.75
C ARG A 479 -14.84 -2.26 -31.81
N ALA A 480 -14.95 -2.52 -30.51
CA ALA A 480 -14.66 -1.58 -29.45
C ALA A 480 -13.45 -2.00 -28.61
N VAL A 481 -12.82 -1.03 -27.97
CA VAL A 481 -11.91 -1.24 -26.83
C VAL A 481 -12.56 -0.74 -25.55
N ALA A 482 -12.22 -1.36 -24.43
CA ALA A 482 -12.75 -1.00 -23.11
C ALA A 482 -11.75 -0.18 -22.28
N GLY A 483 -12.26 0.80 -21.55
CA GLY A 483 -11.59 1.39 -20.39
C GLY A 483 -11.86 0.71 -19.06
N ILE A 484 -11.31 1.31 -18.01
CA ILE A 484 -11.52 0.88 -16.63
C ILE A 484 -12.83 1.47 -16.08
N GLY A 485 -13.75 0.60 -15.67
CA GLY A 485 -15.05 0.96 -15.11
C GLY A 485 -16.10 -0.09 -15.43
N CYS A 486 -17.39 0.22 -15.29
CA CYS A 486 -18.44 -0.73 -15.64
C CYS A 486 -18.34 -1.18 -17.11
N HIS A 487 -17.91 -0.29 -18.01
CA HIS A 487 -17.73 -0.61 -19.43
C HIS A 487 -16.63 -1.65 -19.71
N TYR A 488 -15.74 -1.92 -18.75
CA TYR A 488 -14.81 -3.05 -18.78
C TYR A 488 -15.53 -4.40 -18.88
N MET A 489 -16.69 -4.52 -18.23
CA MET A 489 -17.48 -5.75 -18.19
C MET A 489 -17.97 -6.18 -19.56
N ALA A 490 -18.01 -5.27 -20.55
CA ALA A 490 -18.35 -5.60 -21.93
C ALA A 490 -17.39 -6.65 -22.53
N ASN A 491 -16.15 -6.78 -22.02
CA ASN A 491 -15.20 -7.83 -22.43
C ASN A 491 -15.65 -9.24 -22.02
N TRP A 492 -16.52 -9.38 -21.00
CA TRP A 492 -17.00 -10.68 -20.52
C TRP A 492 -18.35 -11.08 -21.13
N MET A 493 -18.94 -10.20 -21.95
CA MET A 493 -20.26 -10.43 -22.54
C MET A 493 -20.11 -11.07 -23.92
N PRO A 494 -20.58 -12.31 -24.13
CA PRO A 494 -20.37 -13.02 -25.40
C PRO A 494 -20.96 -12.31 -26.61
N ASP A 495 -22.01 -11.50 -26.41
CA ASP A 495 -22.73 -10.75 -27.44
C ASP A 495 -22.17 -9.32 -27.66
N ARG A 496 -20.98 -9.01 -27.15
CA ARG A 496 -20.30 -7.72 -27.35
C ARG A 496 -19.02 -7.89 -28.16
N LYS A 497 -18.87 -7.06 -29.20
CA LYS A 497 -17.61 -6.93 -29.97
C LYS A 497 -16.65 -5.95 -29.30
N THR A 498 -16.40 -6.13 -28.01
CA THR A 498 -15.40 -5.36 -27.27
C THR A 498 -14.22 -6.27 -26.98
N SER A 499 -13.01 -5.81 -27.25
CA SER A 499 -11.80 -6.56 -26.97
C SER A 499 -10.73 -5.67 -26.38
N THR A 500 -9.85 -6.28 -25.59
CA THR A 500 -8.71 -5.63 -24.95
C THR A 500 -9.11 -4.51 -23.98
N PHE A 501 -8.11 -3.95 -23.31
CA PHE A 501 -8.25 -2.84 -22.38
C PHE A 501 -6.90 -2.18 -22.16
N THR A 502 -6.90 -1.07 -21.43
CA THR A 502 -5.69 -0.31 -21.08
C THR A 502 -5.86 0.35 -19.71
N GLN A 503 -4.81 0.98 -19.20
CA GLN A 503 -4.86 1.72 -17.94
C GLN A 503 -5.82 2.92 -18.03
N MET A 504 -6.37 3.33 -16.88
CA MET A 504 -7.26 4.49 -16.77
C MET A 504 -6.55 5.76 -17.28
N GLY A 505 -7.20 6.47 -18.20
CA GLY A 505 -6.67 7.62 -18.93
C GLY A 505 -5.92 7.29 -20.23
N GLY A 506 -5.73 6.01 -20.56
CA GLY A 506 -5.13 5.54 -21.81
C GLY A 506 -6.15 5.08 -22.85
N GLU A 507 -7.44 5.07 -22.49
CA GLU A 507 -8.52 4.52 -23.30
C GLU A 507 -8.52 5.07 -24.72
N GLY A 508 -8.63 4.17 -25.71
CA GLY A 508 -8.64 4.54 -27.13
C GLY A 508 -7.28 4.91 -27.70
N VAL A 509 -6.31 5.38 -26.90
CA VAL A 509 -4.98 5.81 -27.40
C VAL A 509 -4.17 4.64 -27.96
N THR A 510 -4.43 3.40 -27.53
CA THR A 510 -3.80 2.21 -28.14
C THR A 510 -4.11 2.11 -29.64
N TRP A 511 -5.21 2.71 -30.10
CA TRP A 511 -5.54 2.79 -31.52
C TRP A 511 -4.52 3.61 -32.32
N VAL A 512 -3.96 4.66 -31.72
CA VAL A 512 -2.91 5.48 -32.35
C VAL A 512 -1.73 4.62 -32.80
N GLY A 513 -1.35 3.64 -31.97
CA GLY A 513 -0.29 2.68 -32.32
C GLY A 513 -0.74 1.54 -33.24
N GLN A 514 -2.02 1.18 -33.26
CA GLN A 514 -2.54 0.09 -34.10
C GLN A 514 -2.87 0.55 -35.53
N ALA A 515 -3.44 1.75 -35.69
CA ALA A 515 -4.03 2.24 -36.93
C ALA A 515 -3.10 2.14 -38.16
N PRO A 516 -1.78 2.44 -38.07
CA PRO A 516 -0.88 2.33 -39.22
C PRO A 516 -0.60 0.89 -39.69
N PHE A 517 -0.94 -0.13 -38.89
CA PHE A 517 -0.51 -1.52 -39.09
C PHE A 517 -1.68 -2.51 -39.23
N THR A 518 -2.88 -2.02 -39.49
CA THR A 518 -4.08 -2.84 -39.62
C THR A 518 -4.93 -2.39 -40.81
N THR A 519 -5.79 -3.28 -41.29
CA THR A 519 -6.79 -2.96 -42.31
C THR A 519 -8.02 -2.28 -41.71
N ASP A 520 -8.21 -2.37 -40.39
CA ASP A 520 -9.26 -1.65 -39.67
C ASP A 520 -9.09 -0.14 -39.91
N GLN A 521 -10.14 0.53 -40.36
CA GLN A 521 -10.09 1.98 -40.61
C GLN A 521 -10.56 2.82 -39.42
N HIS A 522 -11.18 2.16 -38.42
CA HIS A 522 -11.87 2.81 -37.32
C HIS A 522 -12.10 1.85 -36.17
N VAL A 523 -12.09 2.37 -34.94
CA VAL A 523 -12.52 1.64 -33.74
C VAL A 523 -13.42 2.50 -32.85
N PHE A 524 -14.16 1.85 -31.97
CA PHE A 524 -14.89 2.52 -30.89
C PHE A 524 -14.14 2.40 -29.56
N ALA A 525 -14.18 3.42 -28.70
CA ALA A 525 -13.66 3.33 -27.34
C ALA A 525 -14.78 3.63 -26.33
N ASN A 526 -15.08 2.69 -25.44
CA ASN A 526 -16.04 2.90 -24.36
C ASN A 526 -15.32 3.55 -23.16
N LEU A 527 -15.83 4.70 -22.70
CA LEU A 527 -15.25 5.49 -21.62
C LEU A 527 -16.35 5.95 -20.63
N GLY A 528 -16.14 5.85 -19.33
CA GLY A 528 -17.06 6.45 -18.35
C GLY A 528 -16.86 7.97 -18.24
N ASP A 529 -17.88 8.70 -17.82
CA ASP A 529 -17.77 10.12 -17.42
C ASP A 529 -16.75 10.37 -16.30
N GLY A 530 -16.68 9.48 -15.31
CA GLY A 530 -15.62 9.53 -14.28
C GLY A 530 -14.22 9.37 -14.87
N THR A 531 -14.04 8.47 -15.82
CA THR A 531 -12.75 8.28 -16.52
C THR A 531 -12.42 9.47 -17.42
N TYR A 532 -13.43 10.02 -18.11
CA TYR A 532 -13.29 11.23 -18.89
C TYR A 532 -12.76 12.39 -18.05
N PHE A 533 -13.35 12.62 -16.87
CA PHE A 533 -12.94 13.66 -15.94
C PHE A 533 -11.54 13.41 -15.36
N HIS A 534 -11.24 12.17 -14.97
CA HIS A 534 -9.96 11.80 -14.37
C HIS A 534 -8.76 12.03 -15.29
N SER A 535 -8.80 11.49 -16.52
CA SER A 535 -7.69 11.61 -17.50
C SER A 535 -8.10 11.33 -18.95
N GLY A 536 -9.31 10.83 -19.21
CA GLY A 536 -9.76 10.48 -20.56
C GLY A 536 -9.87 11.67 -21.51
N LEU A 537 -10.01 12.90 -21.00
CA LEU A 537 -9.88 14.11 -21.81
C LEU A 537 -8.50 14.21 -22.50
N LEU A 538 -7.41 13.82 -21.81
CA LEU A 538 -6.06 13.81 -22.39
C LEU A 538 -5.92 12.72 -23.46
N ALA A 539 -6.53 11.55 -23.26
CA ALA A 539 -6.58 10.49 -24.27
C ALA A 539 -7.25 10.95 -25.57
N ILE A 540 -8.41 11.62 -25.47
CA ILE A 540 -9.12 12.15 -26.63
C ILE A 540 -8.25 13.19 -27.34
N ARG A 541 -7.61 14.10 -26.60
CA ARG A 541 -6.67 15.09 -27.17
C ARG A 541 -5.51 14.42 -27.92
N GLN A 542 -4.96 13.33 -27.40
CA GLN A 542 -3.91 12.57 -28.08
C GLN A 542 -4.40 11.95 -29.38
N SER A 543 -5.60 11.36 -29.41
CA SER A 543 -6.17 10.80 -30.66
C SER A 543 -6.42 11.88 -31.72
N ILE A 544 -6.84 13.09 -31.31
CA ILE A 544 -7.00 14.25 -32.21
C ILE A 544 -5.64 14.67 -32.76
N ALA A 545 -4.64 14.84 -31.88
CA ALA A 545 -3.29 15.25 -32.28
C ALA A 545 -2.65 14.23 -33.26
N ALA A 546 -2.95 12.94 -33.08
CA ALA A 546 -2.47 11.88 -33.97
C ALA A 546 -3.25 11.74 -35.28
N GLY A 547 -4.38 12.45 -35.46
CA GLY A 547 -5.21 12.34 -36.65
C GLY A 547 -5.86 10.96 -36.86
N THR A 548 -6.00 10.15 -35.81
CA THR A 548 -6.54 8.78 -35.92
C THR A 548 -8.06 8.74 -35.95
N SER A 549 -8.63 7.91 -36.82
CA SER A 549 -10.08 7.71 -36.94
C SER A 549 -10.61 6.82 -35.81
N ILE A 550 -11.28 7.41 -34.82
CA ILE A 550 -11.81 6.72 -33.64
C ILE A 550 -13.10 7.39 -33.15
N THR A 551 -14.04 6.62 -32.62
CA THR A 551 -15.23 7.14 -31.93
C THR A 551 -15.18 6.82 -30.45
N TYR A 552 -15.06 7.86 -29.63
CA TYR A 552 -15.23 7.75 -28.18
C TYR A 552 -16.71 7.77 -27.82
N LYS A 553 -17.18 6.72 -27.14
CA LYS A 553 -18.49 6.64 -26.51
C LYS A 553 -18.32 6.96 -25.04
N VAL A 554 -18.70 8.16 -24.62
CA VAL A 554 -18.72 8.56 -23.20
C VAL A 554 -20.03 8.10 -22.58
N LEU A 555 -19.96 7.09 -21.73
CA LEU A 555 -21.08 6.52 -21.01
C LEU A 555 -21.28 7.28 -19.70
N TYR A 556 -22.27 8.18 -19.68
CA TYR A 556 -22.59 9.04 -18.55
C TYR A 556 -23.51 8.33 -17.55
N ASN A 557 -23.13 8.30 -16.27
CA ASN A 557 -23.94 7.75 -15.18
C ASN A 557 -23.86 8.57 -13.87
N ASP A 558 -23.21 9.73 -13.91
CA ASP A 558 -23.05 10.71 -12.83
C ASP A 558 -22.32 10.19 -11.58
N ALA A 559 -21.70 9.01 -11.66
CA ALA A 559 -21.12 8.34 -10.52
C ALA A 559 -19.92 7.46 -10.88
N VAL A 560 -18.91 7.46 -10.01
CA VAL A 560 -17.84 6.46 -10.05
C VAL A 560 -18.36 5.15 -9.44
N ALA A 561 -19.15 4.43 -10.26
CA ALA A 561 -20.01 3.35 -9.80
C ALA A 561 -19.27 2.16 -9.17
N MET A 562 -18.17 1.69 -9.78
CA MET A 562 -17.46 0.49 -9.28
C MET A 562 -16.73 0.69 -7.95
N THR A 563 -16.57 1.94 -7.48
CA THR A 563 -15.85 2.24 -6.23
C THR A 563 -16.76 2.67 -5.08
N GLY A 564 -18.09 2.57 -5.23
CA GLY A 564 -19.04 2.93 -4.18
C GLY A 564 -19.98 4.10 -4.53
N GLY A 565 -20.05 4.52 -5.79
CA GLY A 565 -21.08 5.45 -6.27
C GLY A 565 -20.85 6.91 -5.90
N GLN A 566 -19.59 7.32 -5.72
CA GLN A 566 -19.23 8.72 -5.45
C GLN A 566 -19.54 9.61 -6.66
N GLN A 567 -19.95 10.86 -6.43
CA GLN A 567 -20.15 11.86 -7.47
C GLN A 567 -18.86 12.13 -8.27
N VAL A 568 -19.01 12.48 -9.55
CA VAL A 568 -17.90 12.85 -10.44
C VAL A 568 -17.60 14.34 -10.27
N GLY A 569 -16.41 14.65 -9.75
CA GLY A 569 -16.03 16.02 -9.37
C GLY A 569 -16.67 16.48 -8.06
N GLU A 570 -16.44 17.74 -7.68
CA GLU A 570 -16.95 18.33 -6.43
C GLU A 570 -18.09 19.33 -6.63
N ARG A 571 -18.45 19.62 -7.89
CA ARG A 571 -19.62 20.45 -8.16
C ARG A 571 -20.88 19.63 -7.94
N PRO A 572 -21.92 20.17 -7.26
CA PRO A 572 -23.18 19.47 -7.03
C PRO A 572 -23.83 18.92 -8.31
N GLU A 573 -23.58 19.57 -9.44
CA GLU A 573 -24.09 19.22 -10.77
C GLU A 573 -23.19 18.31 -11.62
N GLY A 574 -22.01 17.91 -11.13
CA GLY A 574 -21.02 17.18 -11.92
C GLY A 574 -20.62 17.90 -13.21
N HIS A 575 -20.09 17.17 -14.20
CA HIS A 575 -19.99 17.65 -15.57
C HIS A 575 -21.22 17.18 -16.35
N SER A 576 -22.19 18.06 -16.58
CA SER A 576 -23.32 17.74 -17.48
C SER A 576 -22.82 17.32 -18.87
N VAL A 577 -23.63 16.55 -19.59
CA VAL A 577 -23.34 16.14 -20.98
C VAL A 577 -23.01 17.33 -21.88
N LEU A 578 -23.67 18.48 -21.68
CA LEU A 578 -23.38 19.71 -22.41
C LEU A 578 -21.99 20.28 -22.10
N GLN A 579 -21.56 20.23 -20.82
CA GLN A 579 -20.23 20.68 -20.43
C GLN A 579 -19.15 19.76 -21.02
N ILE A 580 -19.34 18.45 -20.98
CA ILE A 580 -18.43 17.47 -21.62
C ILE A 580 -18.32 17.74 -23.13
N MET A 581 -19.46 17.96 -23.80
CA MET A 581 -19.47 18.28 -25.23
C MET A 581 -18.72 19.59 -25.50
N ASN A 582 -18.95 20.63 -24.71
CA ASN A 582 -18.33 21.93 -24.92
C ASN A 582 -16.82 21.91 -24.67
N SER A 583 -16.32 21.16 -23.67
CA SER A 583 -14.88 21.01 -23.43
C SER A 583 -14.12 20.22 -24.50
N LEU A 584 -14.84 19.58 -25.43
CA LEU A 584 -14.26 18.92 -26.60
C LEU A 584 -14.33 19.77 -27.89
N LYS A 585 -15.15 20.83 -27.91
CA LYS A 585 -15.29 21.74 -29.05
C LYS A 585 -14.28 22.90 -29.02
N SER A 586 -13.80 23.25 -27.83
CA SER A 586 -12.72 24.20 -27.57
C SER A 586 -11.36 23.54 -27.65
#